data_AF-A0A0D2JVK3-F1
#
_entry.id   AF-A0A0D2JVK3-F1
#
_cell.length_a   1.000
_cell.length_b   1.000
_cell.length_c   1.000
_cell.angle_alpha   90.00
_cell.angle_beta   90.00
_cell.angle_gamma   90.00
#
_symmetry.space_group_name_H-M   'P 1'
#
loop_
_entity.id
_entity.type
_entity.pdbx_description
1 polymer ?
#
loop_
_entity_poly.entity_id
_entity_poly.type
_entity_poly.pdbx_seq_one_letter_code
_entity_poly.pdbx_strand_id
1 'polypeptide(L)'
;MSAVALKHHRYPDPLQQADNKIECSLSRKETIKVLYKDKDDADGATLQMVHEKLPKSIATAFSTKWEAELPPMSKKNLSDNRNIAAGSVVVTGGRHGIWRDIVNWMLASCQGFGFAQTPSQRFKPYSFQYFVRECAASIGCDTLQERANKRMERICVEQVHSEDVRALWLVDPPDEEMKAFLVEHIAVRLWEKRLKAKSAYWTLREEFPDLDARIDTFLARMKYGNPGEPRGDQRLRPGKQGGSDTAKNDRAAKARAKGSNEQQDDDDEAQRVTLKMEVVRKATKKTPAYAKLDLASIGVTRDQFCGSKF
;
A
#
# COMPACT_ATOMS: atom_id res chain seq x y z
N MET A 1 35.10 39.14 28.08
CA MET A 1 33.68 38.90 27.75
C MET A 1 33.56 38.87 26.23
N SER A 2 33.48 37.67 25.63
CA SER A 2 33.46 37.50 24.18
C SER A 2 32.29 36.58 23.82
N ALA A 3 31.32 37.10 23.09
CA ALA A 3 30.10 36.40 22.71
C ALA A 3 30.38 35.53 21.47
N VAL A 4 30.26 34.21 21.62
CA VAL A 4 30.35 33.25 20.51
C VAL A 4 28.93 33.01 19.98
N ALA A 5 28.68 33.47 18.76
CA ALA A 5 27.43 33.31 18.05
C ALA A 5 27.22 31.84 17.63
N LEU A 6 26.22 31.19 18.21
CA LEU A 6 25.72 29.87 17.79
C LEU A 6 25.01 29.99 16.43
N LYS A 7 25.66 29.52 15.36
CA LYS A 7 25.01 29.28 14.07
C LYS A 7 24.13 28.05 14.18
N HIS A 8 22.83 28.26 14.38
CA HIS A 8 21.82 27.23 14.17
C HIS A 8 21.80 26.82 12.69
N HIS A 9 22.30 25.63 12.38
CA HIS A 9 21.96 24.94 11.14
C HIS A 9 20.48 24.58 11.18
N ARG A 10 19.66 25.38 10.50
CA ARG A 10 18.29 25.00 10.13
C ARG A 10 18.38 23.84 9.15
N TYR A 11 17.88 22.68 9.54
CA TYR A 11 17.50 21.64 8.61
C TYR A 11 16.39 22.19 7.69
N PRO A 12 16.44 21.97 6.37
CA PRO A 12 15.34 22.34 5.50
C PRO A 12 14.12 21.46 5.78
N ASP A 13 12.95 22.12 5.90
CA ASP A 13 11.63 21.52 5.96
C ASP A 13 11.38 20.57 4.78
N PRO A 14 10.87 19.34 5.00
CA PRO A 14 10.56 18.41 3.91
C PRO A 14 9.20 18.67 3.22
N LEU A 15 8.62 19.88 3.33
CA LEU A 15 7.29 20.21 2.79
C LEU A 15 7.28 21.17 1.59
N GLN A 16 8.37 21.23 0.83
CA GLN A 16 8.35 21.82 -0.52
C GLN A 16 8.91 20.82 -1.52
N GLN A 17 8.15 19.74 -1.74
CA GLN A 17 8.35 18.93 -2.94
C GLN A 17 7.68 19.68 -4.09
N ALA A 18 8.53 20.13 -5.00
CA ALA A 18 8.24 20.92 -6.17
C ALA A 18 6.94 20.48 -6.86
N ASP A 19 6.07 21.46 -7.12
CA ASP A 19 5.11 21.48 -8.21
C ASP A 19 5.87 21.35 -9.56
N ASN A 20 6.45 20.18 -9.81
CA ASN A 20 6.87 19.79 -11.14
C ASN A 20 5.60 19.50 -11.92
N LYS A 21 5.10 20.57 -12.54
CA LYS A 21 4.06 20.57 -13.56
C LYS A 21 4.59 19.76 -14.76
N ILE A 22 4.47 18.44 -14.69
CA ILE A 22 4.71 17.54 -15.81
C ILE A 22 3.53 17.73 -16.76
N GLU A 23 3.68 18.67 -17.69
CA GLU A 23 2.79 18.83 -18.83
C GLU A 23 2.95 17.58 -19.72
N CYS A 24 2.17 16.54 -19.44
CA CYS A 24 1.93 15.48 -20.40
C CYS A 24 1.51 16.13 -21.73
N SER A 25 2.25 15.86 -22.79
CA SER A 25 2.05 16.34 -24.16
C SER A 25 0.80 15.76 -24.85
N LEU A 26 -0.34 15.73 -24.14
CA LEU A 26 -1.68 15.43 -24.67
C LEU A 26 -2.30 16.68 -25.31
N SER A 27 -1.49 17.41 -26.09
CA SER A 27 -1.65 18.84 -26.40
C SER A 27 -2.82 19.24 -27.33
N ARG A 28 -3.85 18.40 -27.54
CA ARG A 28 -5.05 18.77 -28.32
C ARG A 28 -6.37 18.12 -27.88
N LYS A 29 -6.43 17.52 -26.69
CA LYS A 29 -7.63 16.77 -26.26
C LYS A 29 -8.53 17.60 -25.34
N GLU A 30 -9.84 17.51 -25.56
CA GLU A 30 -10.86 18.08 -24.66
C GLU A 30 -10.52 17.71 -23.21
N THR A 31 -10.55 18.72 -22.32
CA THR A 31 -10.32 18.52 -20.88
C THR A 31 -11.62 18.69 -20.13
N ILE A 32 -11.73 17.97 -19.01
CA ILE A 32 -12.86 18.06 -18.10
C ILE A 32 -12.39 18.55 -16.72
N LYS A 33 -13.28 19.25 -16.03
CA LYS A 33 -13.15 19.61 -14.62
C LYS A 33 -13.76 18.51 -13.76
N VAL A 34 -13.02 18.05 -12.75
CA VAL A 34 -13.54 17.12 -11.73
C VAL A 34 -13.85 17.93 -10.49
N LEU A 35 -15.13 17.95 -10.11
CA LEU A 35 -15.66 18.67 -8.97
C LEU A 35 -16.11 17.65 -7.91
N TYR A 36 -15.84 17.93 -6.64
CA TYR A 36 -16.28 17.12 -5.51
C TYR A 36 -17.44 17.82 -4.81
N LYS A 37 -18.50 17.05 -4.54
CA LYS A 37 -19.62 17.46 -3.70
C LYS A 37 -19.65 16.57 -2.46
N ASP A 38 -19.60 17.21 -1.29
CA ASP A 38 -19.75 16.50 -0.03
C ASP A 38 -21.20 15.96 0.10
N LYS A 39 -21.36 14.78 0.71
CA LYS A 39 -22.68 14.15 0.85
C LYS A 39 -23.56 14.88 1.86
N ASP A 40 -22.95 15.52 2.84
CA ASP A 40 -23.65 16.16 3.97
C ASP A 40 -24.01 17.64 3.69
N ASP A 41 -23.52 18.20 2.58
CA ASP A 41 -23.86 19.55 2.13
C ASP A 41 -25.24 19.57 1.44
N ALA A 42 -26.29 19.64 2.27
CA ALA A 42 -27.69 19.71 1.84
C ALA A 42 -28.00 20.94 0.95
N ASP A 43 -27.23 22.03 1.10
CA ASP A 43 -27.46 23.30 0.40
C ASP A 43 -26.74 23.44 -0.95
N GLY A 44 -26.03 22.41 -1.41
CA GLY A 44 -25.54 22.34 -2.79
C GLY A 44 -24.53 23.42 -3.23
N ALA A 45 -24.00 24.23 -2.32
CA ALA A 45 -23.23 25.42 -2.69
C ALA A 45 -21.70 25.22 -2.79
N THR A 46 -21.10 24.25 -2.08
CA THR A 46 -19.63 24.15 -2.01
C THR A 46 -19.07 23.02 -2.88
N LEU A 47 -19.06 23.20 -4.21
CA LEU A 47 -18.31 22.32 -5.10
C LEU A 47 -16.82 22.59 -4.95
N GLN A 48 -16.07 21.61 -4.45
CA GLN A 48 -14.62 21.70 -4.33
C GLN A 48 -13.94 21.17 -5.59
N MET A 49 -13.02 21.93 -6.17
CA MET A 49 -12.29 21.46 -7.35
C MET A 49 -11.28 20.37 -6.96
N VAL A 50 -11.40 19.19 -7.56
CA VAL A 50 -10.42 18.09 -7.42
C VAL A 50 -9.33 18.24 -8.46
N HIS A 51 -9.72 18.51 -9.71
CA HIS A 51 -8.79 18.65 -10.83
C HIS A 51 -9.37 19.56 -11.92
N GLU A 52 -8.59 20.50 -12.42
CA GLU A 52 -9.07 21.50 -13.38
C GLU A 52 -9.06 21.00 -14.84
N LYS A 53 -8.02 20.25 -15.23
CA LYS A 53 -7.75 19.91 -16.64
C LYS A 53 -7.47 18.42 -16.84
N LEU A 54 -8.43 17.56 -16.50
CA LEU A 54 -8.28 16.12 -16.71
C LEU A 54 -8.58 15.79 -18.20
N PRO A 55 -7.68 15.13 -18.96
CA PRO A 55 -7.99 14.76 -20.33
C PRO A 55 -9.19 13.82 -20.40
N LYS A 56 -10.20 14.16 -21.21
CA LYS A 56 -11.42 13.38 -21.37
C LYS A 56 -11.16 11.92 -21.75
N SER A 57 -10.17 11.69 -22.63
CA SER A 57 -9.78 10.34 -23.03
C SER A 57 -9.26 9.48 -21.89
N ILE A 58 -8.64 10.08 -20.86
CA ILE A 58 -8.21 9.35 -19.67
C ILE A 58 -9.43 9.05 -18.80
N ALA A 59 -10.27 10.06 -18.56
CA ALA A 59 -11.49 9.92 -17.79
C ALA A 59 -12.37 8.77 -18.32
N THR A 60 -12.66 8.74 -19.63
CA THR A 60 -13.51 7.71 -20.24
C THR A 60 -12.81 6.34 -20.34
N ALA A 61 -11.48 6.29 -20.44
CA ALA A 61 -10.76 5.00 -20.46
C ALA A 61 -10.77 4.27 -19.12
N PHE A 62 -10.82 5.02 -18.00
CA PHE A 62 -10.81 4.45 -16.66
C PHE A 62 -12.20 4.33 -16.03
N SER A 63 -13.18 5.12 -16.48
CA SER A 63 -14.51 5.21 -15.87
C SER A 63 -15.60 4.97 -16.91
N THR A 64 -16.31 3.85 -16.74
CA THR A 64 -17.49 3.50 -17.55
C THR A 64 -18.65 4.49 -17.33
N LYS A 65 -18.79 5.04 -16.12
CA LYS A 65 -19.82 6.03 -15.81
C LYS A 65 -19.51 7.39 -16.44
N TRP A 66 -18.27 7.86 -16.39
CA TRP A 66 -17.89 9.10 -17.05
C TRP A 66 -17.95 8.98 -18.57
N GLU A 67 -17.68 7.79 -19.14
CA GLU A 67 -17.92 7.53 -20.55
C GLU A 67 -19.41 7.69 -20.93
N ALA A 68 -20.33 7.24 -20.08
CA ALA A 68 -21.77 7.41 -20.30
C ALA A 68 -22.26 8.86 -20.11
N GLU A 69 -21.67 9.60 -19.16
CA GLU A 69 -22.06 10.98 -18.83
C GLU A 69 -21.47 12.03 -19.79
N LEU A 70 -20.31 11.75 -20.37
CA LEU A 70 -19.61 12.70 -21.23
C LEU A 70 -20.01 12.47 -22.70
N PRO A 71 -20.52 13.50 -23.42
CA PRO A 71 -21.00 13.32 -24.79
C PRO A 71 -19.88 12.83 -25.74
N PRO A 72 -20.18 11.92 -26.68
CA PRO A 72 -19.19 11.40 -27.61
C PRO A 72 -18.61 12.52 -28.48
N MET A 73 -17.32 12.40 -28.82
CA MET A 73 -16.49 13.45 -29.43
C MET A 73 -17.00 14.03 -30.76
N SER A 74 -18.05 13.50 -31.42
CA SER A 74 -18.34 13.83 -32.82
C SER A 74 -19.67 14.51 -33.13
N LYS A 75 -20.59 14.76 -32.20
CA LYS A 75 -21.86 15.43 -32.55
C LYS A 75 -22.37 16.36 -31.46
N LYS A 76 -21.92 17.62 -31.46
CA LYS A 76 -22.62 18.72 -30.78
C LYS A 76 -23.88 19.05 -31.56
N ASN A 77 -25.02 18.45 -31.18
CA ASN A 77 -26.32 19.04 -31.46
C ASN A 77 -26.62 20.05 -30.35
N LEU A 78 -26.90 21.29 -30.76
CA LEU A 78 -27.02 22.50 -29.94
C LEU A 78 -28.33 22.59 -29.12
N SER A 79 -29.04 21.48 -28.90
CA SER A 79 -30.44 21.52 -28.45
C SER A 79 -30.77 20.83 -27.11
N ASP A 80 -29.82 20.24 -26.39
CA ASP A 80 -30.11 19.63 -25.08
C ASP A 80 -29.36 20.30 -23.91
N ASN A 81 -29.94 21.41 -23.45
CA ASN A 81 -29.61 22.08 -22.19
C ASN A 81 -30.15 21.27 -21.00
N ARG A 82 -29.44 20.21 -20.60
CA ARG A 82 -29.47 19.76 -19.20
C ARG A 82 -28.19 20.25 -18.51
N ASN A 83 -28.40 21.11 -17.52
CA ASN A 83 -27.43 21.92 -16.77
C ASN A 83 -26.37 21.13 -15.97
N ILE A 84 -25.53 20.35 -16.63
CA ILE A 84 -24.20 19.99 -16.13
C ILE A 84 -23.23 20.70 -17.05
N ALA A 85 -22.47 21.66 -16.52
CA ALA A 85 -21.60 22.52 -17.32
C ALA A 85 -20.79 21.66 -18.30
N ALA A 86 -20.95 21.92 -19.60
CA ALA A 86 -20.35 21.12 -20.65
C ALA A 86 -18.83 21.00 -20.42
N GLY A 87 -18.37 19.83 -19.96
CA GLY A 87 -16.98 19.61 -19.56
C GLY A 87 -16.68 19.60 -18.06
N SER A 88 -17.67 19.43 -17.18
CA SER A 88 -17.43 19.13 -15.76
C SER A 88 -18.14 17.86 -15.33
N VAL A 89 -17.50 17.09 -14.44
CA VAL A 89 -18.09 15.92 -13.78
C VAL A 89 -18.07 16.15 -12.28
N VAL A 90 -19.19 15.84 -11.62
CA VAL A 90 -19.33 15.95 -10.17
C VAL A 90 -19.22 14.57 -9.55
N VAL A 91 -18.22 14.37 -8.71
CA VAL A 91 -18.05 13.17 -7.89
C VAL A 91 -18.62 13.39 -6.50
N THR A 92 -19.21 12.35 -5.92
CA THR A 92 -19.82 12.38 -4.59
C THR A 92 -19.28 11.24 -3.73
N GLY A 93 -19.26 11.45 -2.41
CA GLY A 93 -18.80 10.45 -1.43
C GLY A 93 -17.29 10.38 -1.26
N GLY A 94 -16.84 9.75 -0.17
CA GLY A 94 -15.41 9.75 0.21
C GLY A 94 -14.90 11.14 0.58
N ARG A 95 -13.60 11.27 0.84
CA ARG A 95 -12.95 12.55 1.15
C ARG A 95 -12.34 13.18 -0.10
N HIS A 96 -12.31 14.51 -0.20
CA HIS A 96 -11.66 15.25 -1.29
C HIS A 96 -10.25 14.74 -1.63
N GLY A 97 -9.43 14.49 -0.61
CA GLY A 97 -8.06 14.00 -0.80
C GLY A 97 -7.98 12.66 -1.52
N ILE A 98 -8.95 11.77 -1.29
CA ILE A 98 -8.98 10.44 -1.93
C ILE A 98 -9.29 10.58 -3.42
N TRP A 99 -10.21 11.46 -3.78
CA TRP A 99 -10.48 11.79 -5.19
C TRP A 99 -9.27 12.33 -5.91
N ARG A 100 -8.49 13.20 -5.25
CA ARG A 100 -7.23 13.72 -5.79
C ARG A 100 -6.25 12.59 -6.04
N ASP A 101 -6.09 11.68 -5.09
CA ASP A 101 -5.20 10.52 -5.21
C ASP A 101 -5.64 9.58 -6.35
N ILE A 102 -6.95 9.38 -6.54
CA ILE A 102 -7.50 8.57 -7.63
C ILE A 102 -7.22 9.20 -8.99
N VAL A 103 -7.47 10.51 -9.15
CA VAL A 103 -7.20 11.22 -10.41
C VAL A 103 -5.71 11.21 -10.73
N ASN A 104 -4.85 11.45 -9.73
CA ASN A 104 -3.40 11.35 -9.89
C ASN A 104 -2.97 9.94 -10.30
N TRP A 105 -3.60 8.90 -9.75
CA TRP A 105 -3.34 7.52 -10.16
C TRP A 105 -3.75 7.25 -11.61
N MET A 106 -4.87 7.78 -12.09
CA MET A 106 -5.27 7.66 -13.49
C MET A 106 -4.24 8.32 -14.42
N LEU A 107 -3.83 9.55 -14.09
CA LEU A 107 -2.82 10.29 -14.85
C LEU A 107 -1.48 9.54 -14.88
N ALA A 108 -1.00 9.08 -13.72
CA ALA A 108 0.24 8.33 -13.62
C ALA A 108 0.21 7.01 -14.40
N SER A 109 -0.95 6.34 -14.46
CA SER A 109 -1.13 5.10 -15.22
C SER A 109 -1.03 5.30 -16.75
N CYS A 110 -1.18 6.54 -17.23
CA CYS A 110 -1.04 6.87 -18.66
C CYS A 110 0.40 7.26 -19.07
N GLN A 111 1.37 7.25 -18.16
CA GLN A 111 2.76 7.67 -18.44
C GLN A 111 3.62 6.59 -19.13
N GLY A 112 3.01 5.49 -19.61
CA GLY A 112 3.69 4.49 -20.44
C GLY A 112 4.34 3.32 -19.67
N PHE A 113 4.32 3.33 -18.34
CA PHE A 113 4.87 2.25 -17.51
C PHE A 113 3.81 1.24 -17.03
N GLY A 114 2.66 1.20 -17.71
CA GLY A 114 1.48 0.47 -17.27
C GLY A 114 0.78 1.16 -16.09
N PHE A 115 -0.07 0.42 -15.39
CA PHE A 115 -0.84 0.99 -14.28
C PHE A 115 0.06 1.36 -13.10
N ALA A 116 -0.09 2.61 -12.63
CA ALA A 116 0.59 3.10 -11.45
C ALA A 116 0.25 2.28 -10.20
N GLN A 117 1.12 2.36 -9.19
CA GLN A 117 0.87 1.75 -7.89
C GLN A 117 -0.43 2.32 -7.30
N THR A 118 -1.29 1.44 -6.79
CA THR A 118 -2.54 1.85 -6.14
C THR A 118 -2.23 2.87 -5.04
N PRO A 119 -2.98 3.99 -4.97
CA PRO A 119 -2.80 4.98 -3.91
C PRO A 119 -2.73 4.30 -2.55
N SER A 120 -1.86 4.80 -1.68
CA SER A 120 -1.84 4.31 -0.30
C SER A 120 -1.30 5.31 0.67
N GLN A 121 -1.89 5.29 1.86
CA GLN A 121 -1.42 6.02 3.01
C GLN A 121 -0.58 5.12 3.92
N ARG A 122 0.40 5.72 4.59
CA ARG A 122 1.23 5.02 5.59
C ARG A 122 0.42 4.64 6.82
N PHE A 123 -0.47 5.53 7.25
CA PHE A 123 -1.38 5.31 8.36
C PHE A 123 -2.74 4.89 7.84
N LYS A 124 -3.40 4.03 8.62
CA LYS A 124 -4.76 3.55 8.32
C LYS A 124 -4.88 2.97 6.89
N PRO A 125 -4.00 2.02 6.51
CA PRO A 125 -3.95 1.53 5.14
C PRO A 125 -5.23 0.80 4.73
N TYR A 126 -5.91 0.10 5.65
CA TYR A 126 -7.10 -0.68 5.30
C TYR A 126 -8.31 0.21 5.00
N SER A 127 -8.61 1.15 5.90
CA SER A 127 -9.71 2.09 5.74
C SER A 127 -9.52 2.97 4.52
N PHE A 128 -8.29 3.42 4.25
CA PHE A 128 -7.98 4.16 3.03
C PHE A 128 -8.30 3.33 1.77
N GLN A 129 -7.88 2.05 1.69
CA GLN A 129 -8.20 1.21 0.53
C GLN A 129 -9.71 0.96 0.39
N TYR A 130 -10.43 0.83 1.50
CA TYR A 130 -11.89 0.71 1.47
C TYR A 130 -12.52 1.95 0.83
N PHE A 131 -12.14 3.17 1.23
CA PHE A 131 -12.67 4.38 0.59
C PHE A 131 -12.24 4.53 -0.87
N VAL A 132 -11.02 4.13 -1.22
CA VAL A 132 -10.59 4.09 -2.63
C VAL A 132 -11.48 3.15 -3.44
N ARG A 133 -11.82 1.97 -2.90
CA ARG A 133 -12.72 1.01 -3.53
C ARG A 133 -14.13 1.59 -3.72
N GLU A 134 -14.70 2.23 -2.70
CA GLU A 134 -16.02 2.86 -2.78
C GLU A 134 -16.04 3.99 -3.82
N CYS A 135 -15.01 4.84 -3.81
CA CYS A 135 -14.87 5.91 -4.81
C CYS A 135 -14.72 5.32 -6.22
N ALA A 136 -13.89 4.28 -6.39
CA ALA A 136 -13.71 3.60 -7.67
C ALA A 136 -15.01 2.95 -8.18
N ALA A 137 -15.79 2.32 -7.31
CA ALA A 137 -17.11 1.78 -7.64
C ALA A 137 -18.09 2.89 -8.05
N SER A 138 -18.03 4.05 -7.39
CA SER A 138 -18.90 5.19 -7.72
C SER A 138 -18.67 5.73 -9.12
N ILE A 139 -17.45 5.61 -9.69
CA ILE A 139 -17.12 5.97 -11.08
C ILE A 139 -17.06 4.77 -12.04
N GLY A 140 -17.28 3.54 -11.56
CA GLY A 140 -17.19 2.33 -12.40
C GLY A 140 -15.76 2.08 -12.92
N CYS A 141 -14.76 2.27 -12.06
CA CYS A 141 -13.36 1.98 -12.36
C CYS A 141 -12.97 0.59 -11.80
N ASP A 142 -13.31 -0.46 -12.55
CA ASP A 142 -13.17 -1.86 -12.10
C ASP A 142 -11.71 -2.24 -11.78
N THR A 143 -10.76 -1.74 -12.58
CA THR A 143 -9.33 -2.03 -12.37
C THR A 143 -8.83 -1.49 -11.03
N LEU A 144 -9.25 -0.28 -10.64
CA LEU A 144 -8.86 0.31 -9.37
C LEU A 144 -9.57 -0.38 -8.21
N GLN A 145 -10.84 -0.74 -8.39
CA GLN A 145 -11.63 -1.49 -7.41
C GLN A 145 -10.99 -2.85 -7.10
N GLU A 146 -10.63 -3.63 -8.13
CA GLU A 146 -9.97 -4.94 -7.97
C GLU A 146 -8.62 -4.81 -7.27
N ARG A 147 -7.82 -3.79 -7.63
CA ARG A 147 -6.52 -3.53 -6.99
C ARG A 147 -6.66 -3.14 -5.51
N ALA A 148 -7.63 -2.30 -5.19
CA ALA A 148 -7.93 -1.93 -3.81
C ALA A 148 -8.36 -3.17 -3.00
N ASN A 149 -9.25 -4.01 -3.56
CA ASN A 149 -9.68 -5.26 -2.95
C ASN A 149 -8.51 -6.21 -2.67
N LYS A 150 -7.64 -6.47 -3.66
CA LYS A 150 -6.45 -7.31 -3.49
C LYS A 150 -5.54 -6.80 -2.38
N ARG A 151 -5.44 -5.48 -2.20
CA ARG A 151 -4.63 -4.89 -1.12
C ARG A 151 -5.31 -5.03 0.23
N MET A 152 -6.63 -4.81 0.30
CA MET A 152 -7.43 -5.05 1.50
C MET A 152 -7.31 -6.51 1.95
N GLU A 153 -7.42 -7.47 1.04
CA GLU A 153 -7.26 -8.91 1.33
C GLU A 153 -5.90 -9.23 1.94
N ARG A 154 -4.81 -8.68 1.40
CA ARG A 154 -3.46 -8.87 1.97
C ARG A 154 -3.37 -8.36 3.40
N ILE A 155 -3.95 -7.18 3.68
CA ILE A 155 -3.98 -6.62 5.03
C ILE A 155 -4.86 -7.50 5.96
N CYS A 156 -5.97 -8.02 5.45
CA CYS A 156 -6.85 -8.94 6.19
C CYS A 156 -6.19 -10.27 6.55
N VAL A 157 -5.23 -10.77 5.77
CA VAL A 157 -4.51 -12.00 6.11
C VAL A 157 -3.76 -11.84 7.42
N GLU A 158 -3.10 -10.69 7.63
CA GLU A 158 -2.40 -10.41 8.87
C GLU A 158 -3.39 -10.00 9.97
N GLN A 159 -3.78 -8.74 9.98
CA GLN A 159 -4.74 -8.16 10.89
C GLN A 159 -5.03 -6.72 10.46
N VAL A 160 -6.30 -6.36 10.31
CA VAL A 160 -6.71 -4.94 10.22
C VAL A 160 -6.25 -4.19 11.48
N HIS A 161 -5.71 -2.99 11.33
CA HIS A 161 -5.25 -2.21 12.47
C HIS A 161 -6.44 -1.65 13.26
N SER A 162 -6.35 -1.51 14.60
CA SER A 162 -7.47 -0.97 15.41
C SER A 162 -7.90 0.42 14.94
N GLU A 163 -6.95 1.30 14.62
CA GLU A 163 -7.22 2.61 14.03
C GLU A 163 -7.96 2.59 12.69
N ASP A 164 -7.80 1.53 11.88
CA ASP A 164 -8.57 1.33 10.67
C ASP A 164 -10.02 0.94 10.99
N VAL A 165 -10.19 0.05 11.97
CA VAL A 165 -11.52 -0.33 12.48
C VAL A 165 -12.24 0.91 13.01
N ARG A 166 -11.57 1.72 13.84
CA ARG A 166 -12.11 2.97 14.37
C ARG A 166 -12.52 3.92 13.25
N ALA A 167 -11.66 4.09 12.25
CA ALA A 167 -11.96 4.98 11.12
C ALA A 167 -13.18 4.52 10.31
N LEU A 168 -13.31 3.21 10.07
CA LEU A 168 -14.45 2.64 9.36
C LEU A 168 -15.74 2.67 10.19
N TRP A 169 -15.65 2.50 11.50
CA TRP A 169 -16.80 2.54 12.40
C TRP A 169 -17.39 3.94 12.57
N LEU A 170 -16.56 4.97 12.38
CA LEU A 170 -16.96 6.37 12.45
C LEU A 170 -17.54 6.93 11.14
N VAL A 171 -17.54 6.16 10.04
CA VAL A 171 -18.15 6.63 8.79
C VAL A 171 -19.63 6.35 8.81
N ASP A 172 -20.45 7.38 8.62
CA ASP A 172 -21.91 7.25 8.63
C ASP A 172 -22.47 7.10 7.20
N PRO A 173 -23.23 6.05 6.87
CA PRO A 173 -23.35 4.76 7.55
C PRO A 173 -22.26 3.77 7.10
N PRO A 174 -21.71 2.93 8.00
CA PRO A 174 -20.84 1.84 7.59
C PRO A 174 -21.72 0.74 6.99
N ASP A 175 -21.36 0.22 5.82
CA ASP A 175 -22.03 -0.93 5.21
C ASP A 175 -22.18 -2.04 6.25
N GLU A 176 -23.39 -2.57 6.48
CA GLU A 176 -23.60 -3.63 7.47
C GLU A 176 -22.74 -4.87 7.17
N GLU A 177 -22.46 -5.14 5.89
CA GLU A 177 -21.51 -6.17 5.47
C GLU A 177 -20.09 -5.90 5.99
N MET A 178 -19.63 -4.64 5.92
CA MET A 178 -18.32 -4.25 6.42
C MET A 178 -18.28 -4.32 7.96
N LYS A 179 -19.35 -3.89 8.64
CA LYS A 179 -19.47 -4.05 10.11
C LYS A 179 -19.39 -5.51 10.52
N ALA A 180 -20.16 -6.37 9.87
CA ALA A 180 -20.17 -7.81 10.13
C ALA A 180 -18.79 -8.42 9.89
N PHE A 181 -18.14 -8.06 8.78
CA PHE A 181 -16.78 -8.50 8.46
C PHE A 181 -15.77 -8.09 9.54
N LEU A 182 -15.77 -6.83 9.98
CA LEU A 182 -14.85 -6.35 11.00
C LEU A 182 -15.08 -7.05 12.35
N VAL A 183 -16.34 -7.20 12.76
CA VAL A 183 -16.72 -7.93 13.98
C VAL A 183 -16.21 -9.36 13.93
N GLU A 184 -16.49 -10.09 12.84
CA GLU A 184 -16.02 -11.47 12.64
C GLU A 184 -14.50 -11.54 12.67
N HIS A 185 -13.83 -10.66 11.92
CA HIS A 185 -12.37 -10.63 11.81
C HIS A 185 -11.67 -10.41 13.15
N ILE A 186 -12.24 -9.57 14.02
CA ILE A 186 -11.75 -9.31 15.38
C ILE A 186 -12.08 -10.49 16.31
N ALA A 187 -13.34 -10.94 16.32
CA ALA A 187 -13.83 -11.98 17.22
C ALA A 187 -13.11 -13.32 17.01
N VAL A 188 -12.92 -13.73 15.75
CA VAL A 188 -12.15 -14.94 15.39
C VAL A 188 -10.73 -14.85 15.95
N ARG A 189 -10.03 -13.72 15.76
CA ARG A 189 -8.67 -13.52 16.25
C ARG A 189 -8.57 -13.45 17.77
N LEU A 190 -9.59 -12.90 18.42
CA LEU A 190 -9.68 -12.86 19.88
C LEU A 190 -9.85 -14.29 20.43
N TRP A 191 -10.74 -15.08 19.81
CA TRP A 191 -10.99 -16.48 20.15
C TRP A 191 -9.74 -17.34 20.01
N GLU A 192 -9.02 -17.21 18.90
CA GLU A 192 -7.78 -17.95 18.62
C GLU A 192 -6.56 -17.39 19.37
N LYS A 193 -6.75 -16.38 20.23
CA LYS A 193 -5.71 -15.70 21.00
C LYS A 193 -4.59 -15.09 20.15
N ARG A 194 -4.82 -14.85 18.86
CA ARG A 194 -3.85 -14.30 17.90
C ARG A 194 -3.96 -12.78 17.69
N LEU A 195 -4.92 -12.13 18.34
CA LEU A 195 -5.12 -10.68 18.25
C LEU A 195 -3.90 -9.91 18.76
N LYS A 196 -3.22 -9.19 17.86
CA LYS A 196 -2.14 -8.25 18.16
C LYS A 196 -2.71 -6.94 18.71
N ALA A 197 -1.95 -6.25 19.56
CA ALA A 197 -2.33 -4.98 20.17
C ALA A 197 -3.69 -5.03 20.90
N LYS A 198 -3.88 -6.03 21.78
CA LYS A 198 -5.14 -6.26 22.52
C LYS A 198 -5.63 -5.01 23.24
N SER A 199 -4.74 -4.25 23.89
CA SER A 199 -5.09 -3.01 24.61
C SER A 199 -5.79 -2.00 23.71
N ALA A 200 -5.30 -1.78 22.49
CA ALA A 200 -5.91 -0.85 21.54
C ALA A 200 -7.32 -1.31 21.11
N TYR A 201 -7.53 -2.63 21.01
CA TYR A 201 -8.86 -3.18 20.73
C TYR A 201 -9.80 -3.11 21.94
N TRP A 202 -9.29 -3.19 23.16
CA TRP A 202 -10.10 -2.98 24.37
C TRP A 202 -10.59 -1.53 24.45
N THR A 203 -9.71 -0.56 24.24
CA THR A 203 -10.11 0.86 24.14
C THR A 203 -11.16 1.06 23.05
N LEU A 204 -11.01 0.40 21.91
CA LEU A 204 -11.97 0.49 20.82
C LEU A 204 -13.35 -0.12 21.17
N ARG A 205 -13.39 -1.17 21.99
CA ARG A 205 -14.65 -1.73 22.53
C ARG A 205 -15.31 -0.77 23.53
N GLU A 206 -14.51 -0.10 24.35
CA GLU A 206 -15.01 0.93 25.29
C GLU A 206 -15.57 2.15 24.55
N GLU A 207 -14.91 2.58 23.45
CA GLU A 207 -15.36 3.71 22.62
C GLU A 207 -16.65 3.41 21.84
N PHE A 208 -16.87 2.16 21.42
CA PHE A 208 -18.02 1.76 20.61
C PHE A 208 -18.79 0.58 21.23
N PRO A 209 -19.77 0.84 22.11
CA PRO A 209 -20.54 -0.22 22.77
C PRO A 209 -21.34 -1.12 21.81
N ASP A 210 -21.79 -0.60 20.66
CA ASP A 210 -22.44 -1.44 19.63
C ASP A 210 -21.48 -2.49 19.05
N LEU A 211 -20.23 -2.09 18.80
CA LEU A 211 -19.20 -3.02 18.32
C LEU A 211 -18.89 -4.09 19.39
N ASP A 212 -18.76 -3.67 20.65
CA ASP A 212 -18.55 -4.54 21.79
C ASP A 212 -19.63 -5.63 21.88
N ALA A 213 -20.89 -5.21 21.88
CA ALA A 213 -22.05 -6.11 21.93
C ALA A 213 -22.09 -7.07 20.74
N ARG A 214 -21.75 -6.61 19.52
CA ARG A 214 -21.69 -7.45 18.32
C ARG A 214 -20.57 -8.49 18.39
N ILE A 215 -19.39 -8.12 18.91
CA ILE A 215 -18.27 -9.04 19.13
C ILE A 215 -18.67 -10.11 20.14
N ASP A 216 -19.25 -9.73 21.28
CA ASP A 216 -19.65 -10.69 22.31
C ASP A 216 -20.76 -11.62 21.83
N THR A 217 -21.72 -11.10 21.06
CA THR A 217 -22.74 -11.91 20.40
C THR A 217 -22.11 -12.94 19.47
N PHE A 218 -21.12 -12.55 18.66
CA PHE A 218 -20.41 -13.46 17.77
C PHE A 218 -19.61 -14.53 18.55
N LEU A 219 -18.94 -14.14 19.63
CA LEU A 219 -18.20 -15.05 20.50
C LEU A 219 -19.12 -16.04 21.23
N ALA A 220 -20.28 -15.59 21.68
CA ALA A 220 -21.30 -16.46 22.27
C ALA A 220 -21.79 -17.49 21.24
N ARG A 221 -22.10 -17.07 20.01
CA ARG A 221 -22.43 -17.99 18.91
C ARG A 221 -21.31 -18.99 18.64
N MET A 222 -20.05 -18.59 18.75
CA MET A 222 -18.92 -19.52 18.60
C MET A 222 -18.79 -20.52 19.74
N LYS A 223 -19.11 -20.14 20.98
CA LYS A 223 -19.05 -20.99 22.18
C LYS A 223 -20.20 -22.00 22.25
N TYR A 224 -21.40 -21.57 21.88
CA TYR A 224 -22.64 -22.36 22.02
C TYR A 224 -23.13 -22.95 20.69
N GLY A 225 -22.55 -22.55 19.55
CA GLY A 225 -22.82 -23.14 18.24
C GLY A 225 -22.11 -24.47 18.07
N ASN A 226 -22.84 -25.46 17.56
CA ASN A 226 -22.34 -26.83 17.33
C ASN A 226 -21.02 -26.81 16.52
N PRO A 227 -19.97 -27.53 16.94
CA PRO A 227 -18.66 -27.54 16.28
C PRO A 227 -18.62 -28.27 14.92
N GLY A 228 -19.79 -28.59 14.34
CA GLY A 228 -19.92 -29.48 13.18
C GLY A 228 -20.36 -28.83 11.86
N GLU A 229 -20.75 -27.55 11.84
CA GLU A 229 -21.02 -26.88 10.56
C GLU A 229 -19.71 -26.42 9.91
N PRO A 230 -19.37 -26.88 8.69
CA PRO A 230 -18.24 -26.37 7.95
C PRO A 230 -18.55 -24.91 7.60
N ARG A 231 -18.03 -24.01 8.44
CA ARG A 231 -18.07 -22.57 8.19
C ARG A 231 -17.40 -22.35 6.84
N GLY A 232 -18.16 -21.80 5.90
CA GLY A 232 -17.72 -21.58 4.54
C GLY A 232 -16.46 -20.74 4.47
N ASP A 233 -15.30 -21.40 4.51
CA ASP A 233 -13.99 -20.90 4.07
C ASP A 233 -14.01 -20.84 2.52
N GLN A 234 -15.08 -20.28 1.94
CA GLN A 234 -15.31 -20.10 0.50
C GLN A 234 -14.97 -18.68 0.04
N ARG A 235 -14.14 -17.95 0.79
CA ARG A 235 -13.25 -16.97 0.17
C ARG A 235 -11.92 -17.67 -0.08
N LEU A 236 -11.88 -18.33 -1.23
CA LEU A 236 -10.73 -18.95 -1.89
C LEU A 236 -9.40 -18.46 -1.30
N ARG A 237 -8.79 -19.30 -0.45
CA ARG A 237 -7.34 -19.24 -0.30
C ARG A 237 -6.77 -19.52 -1.70
N PRO A 238 -6.03 -18.60 -2.35
CA PRO A 238 -5.22 -19.00 -3.49
C PRO A 238 -4.25 -20.07 -2.97
N GLY A 239 -4.41 -21.27 -3.50
CA GLY A 239 -3.66 -22.44 -3.08
C GLY A 239 -2.16 -22.15 -3.10
N LYS A 240 -1.49 -22.45 -2.00
CA LYS A 240 -0.07 -22.80 -2.03
C LYS A 240 0.05 -24.01 -2.96
N GLN A 241 0.32 -23.79 -4.25
CA GLN A 241 0.88 -24.83 -5.09
C GLN A 241 2.17 -25.29 -4.43
N GLY A 242 2.16 -26.55 -4.01
CA GLY A 242 3.31 -27.23 -3.47
C GLY A 242 4.46 -27.18 -4.47
N GLY A 243 5.61 -26.71 -4.01
CA GLY A 243 6.88 -27.03 -4.64
C GLY A 243 7.09 -28.53 -4.48
N SER A 244 6.73 -29.27 -5.51
CA SER A 244 7.08 -30.67 -5.69
C SER A 244 8.56 -30.75 -6.00
N ASP A 245 9.36 -31.08 -4.99
CA ASP A 245 10.69 -31.65 -5.17
C ASP A 245 10.53 -32.97 -5.92
N THR A 246 10.79 -32.99 -7.24
CA THR A 246 11.46 -34.11 -7.93
C THR A 246 11.67 -33.83 -9.41
N ALA A 247 12.85 -34.21 -9.87
CA ALA A 247 13.27 -34.46 -11.26
C ALA A 247 13.59 -33.24 -12.15
N LYS A 248 14.90 -32.99 -12.33
CA LYS A 248 15.59 -33.33 -13.60
C LYS A 248 17.11 -33.09 -13.48
N ASN A 249 17.84 -34.17 -13.22
CA ASN A 249 19.11 -34.41 -13.91
C ASN A 249 18.79 -34.55 -15.40
N ASP A 250 19.43 -33.78 -16.28
CA ASP A 250 20.42 -34.29 -17.22
C ASP A 250 20.71 -33.30 -18.37
N ARG A 251 22.02 -33.20 -18.68
CA ARG A 251 22.68 -32.71 -19.92
C ARG A 251 22.66 -31.19 -20.16
N ALA A 252 23.74 -30.53 -20.59
CA ALA A 252 25.00 -30.93 -21.24
C ALA A 252 26.09 -29.88 -20.87
N ALA A 253 27.31 -30.25 -20.46
CA ALA A 253 28.44 -30.70 -21.30
C ALA A 253 28.80 -29.74 -22.46
N LYS A 254 29.72 -28.80 -22.22
CA LYS A 254 30.95 -28.58 -23.02
C LYS A 254 31.63 -27.26 -22.64
N ALA A 255 32.86 -27.35 -22.12
CA ALA A 255 34.07 -26.70 -22.67
C ALA A 255 35.20 -26.78 -21.64
N ARG A 256 35.91 -27.92 -21.62
CA ARG A 256 37.34 -27.94 -21.26
C ARG A 256 38.10 -27.72 -22.55
N ALA A 257 38.86 -26.64 -22.64
CA ALA A 257 40.01 -26.57 -23.52
C ALA A 257 41.01 -25.50 -23.05
N LYS A 258 42.26 -25.95 -23.00
CA LYS A 258 43.54 -25.23 -23.08
C LYS A 258 44.10 -24.60 -21.81
N GLY A 259 45.25 -25.15 -21.43
CA GLY A 259 46.16 -24.59 -20.45
C GLY A 259 47.12 -23.55 -21.04
N SER A 260 47.79 -22.89 -20.09
CA SER A 260 49.20 -22.44 -20.07
C SER A 260 49.82 -21.89 -21.36
N ASN A 261 50.20 -20.60 -21.37
CA ASN A 261 51.52 -20.16 -20.92
C ASN A 261 51.63 -18.62 -20.86
N GLU A 262 52.47 -18.12 -19.93
CA GLU A 262 53.30 -16.89 -19.95
C GLU A 262 52.57 -15.53 -20.17
N GLN A 263 52.87 -14.41 -19.50
CA GLN A 263 54.04 -13.96 -18.74
C GLN A 263 53.65 -12.66 -18.00
N GLN A 264 54.50 -12.30 -17.03
CA GLN A 264 54.89 -10.93 -16.67
C GLN A 264 54.36 -10.32 -15.36
N ASP A 265 55.35 -9.87 -14.61
CA ASP A 265 55.37 -9.26 -13.28
C ASP A 265 54.42 -8.07 -13.11
N ASP A 266 53.85 -7.94 -11.92
CA ASP A 266 54.14 -6.76 -11.11
C ASP A 266 53.92 -7.05 -9.62
N ASP A 267 54.79 -6.46 -8.82
CA ASP A 267 54.83 -6.49 -7.36
C ASP A 267 53.46 -6.19 -6.74
N ASP A 268 52.96 -7.07 -5.88
CA ASP A 268 52.26 -6.62 -4.67
C ASP A 268 52.24 -7.73 -3.62
N GLU A 269 52.83 -7.40 -2.48
CA GLU A 269 53.07 -8.26 -1.33
C GLU A 269 51.74 -8.65 -0.66
N ALA A 270 51.03 -9.62 -1.24
CA ALA A 270 49.79 -10.15 -0.68
C ALA A 270 50.10 -11.01 0.56
N GLN A 271 50.13 -10.37 1.72
CA GLN A 271 50.22 -10.99 3.04
C GLN A 271 49.09 -12.03 3.23
N ARG A 272 49.40 -13.31 2.97
CA ARG A 272 48.50 -14.44 3.25
C ARG A 272 48.42 -14.69 4.75
N VAL A 273 47.46 -14.03 5.40
CA VAL A 273 47.09 -14.34 6.78
C VAL A 273 46.30 -15.66 6.80
N THR A 274 46.92 -16.72 7.30
CA THR A 274 46.25 -18.01 7.50
C THR A 274 45.54 -17.98 8.84
N LEU A 275 44.26 -17.61 8.84
CA LEU A 275 43.44 -17.59 10.06
C LEU A 275 43.12 -19.03 10.50
N LYS A 276 43.78 -19.50 11.55
CA LYS A 276 43.31 -20.66 12.31
C LYS A 276 42.11 -20.23 13.15
N MET A 277 40.89 -20.41 12.63
CA MET A 277 39.68 -20.25 13.44
C MET A 277 39.49 -21.48 14.33
N GLU A 278 39.57 -21.28 15.64
CA GLU A 278 39.12 -22.27 16.61
C GLU A 278 37.58 -22.29 16.64
N VAL A 279 36.99 -23.41 16.25
CA VAL A 279 35.54 -23.60 16.17
C VAL A 279 34.97 -23.88 17.56
N VAL A 280 34.42 -22.86 18.22
CA VAL A 280 33.68 -23.03 19.48
C VAL A 280 32.20 -23.32 19.20
N ARG A 281 31.91 -24.64 19.13
CA ARG A 281 30.68 -25.41 19.38
C ARG A 281 29.29 -24.94 18.86
N LYS A 282 28.53 -25.95 18.44
CA LYS A 282 27.20 -25.97 17.78
C LYS A 282 26.06 -25.37 18.61
N ALA A 283 25.19 -24.59 17.95
CA ALA A 283 23.86 -24.23 18.42
C ALA A 283 22.90 -25.43 18.38
N THR A 284 22.16 -25.66 19.46
CA THR A 284 21.02 -26.58 19.50
C THR A 284 19.76 -25.91 18.95
N LYS A 285 18.98 -26.71 18.22
CA LYS A 285 17.77 -26.42 17.43
C LYS A 285 16.96 -25.15 17.83
N LYS A 286 16.78 -24.26 16.84
CA LYS A 286 15.69 -23.28 16.60
C LYS A 286 15.86 -21.79 16.95
N THR A 287 17.06 -21.30 17.29
CA THR A 287 17.33 -19.84 17.32
C THR A 287 18.74 -19.56 16.81
N PRO A 288 18.95 -18.64 15.83
CA PRO A 288 20.29 -18.18 15.51
C PRO A 288 20.82 -17.34 16.69
N ALA A 289 21.89 -17.81 17.32
CA ALA A 289 22.64 -17.04 18.30
C ALA A 289 23.67 -16.20 17.54
N TYR A 290 23.52 -14.87 17.56
CA TYR A 290 24.54 -13.96 17.03
C TYR A 290 25.66 -13.83 18.07
N ALA A 291 26.86 -14.32 17.75
CA ALA A 291 28.04 -14.05 18.56
C ALA A 291 28.49 -12.61 18.32
N LYS A 292 28.66 -11.84 19.41
CA LYS A 292 29.40 -10.58 19.36
C LYS A 292 30.88 -10.92 19.24
N LEU A 293 31.43 -10.77 18.04
CA LEU A 293 32.87 -10.76 17.83
C LEU A 293 33.37 -9.35 18.16
N ASP A 294 34.33 -9.27 19.09
CA ASP A 294 35.05 -8.02 19.33
C ASP A 294 36.02 -7.79 18.18
N LEU A 295 35.94 -6.62 17.53
CA LEU A 295 36.74 -6.30 16.35
C LEU A 295 38.25 -6.27 16.67
N ALA A 296 38.61 -6.02 17.93
CA ALA A 296 39.98 -6.11 18.42
C ALA A 296 40.55 -7.53 18.32
N SER A 297 39.70 -8.56 18.45
CA SER A 297 40.11 -9.96 18.33
C SER A 297 40.37 -10.42 16.89
N ILE A 298 39.93 -9.63 15.90
CA ILE A 298 40.14 -9.88 14.46
C ILE A 298 41.32 -9.02 13.92
N GLY A 299 42.01 -8.28 14.80
CA GLY A 299 43.16 -7.45 14.42
C GLY A 299 42.77 -6.13 13.72
N VAL A 300 41.49 -5.76 13.73
CA VAL A 300 41.04 -4.51 13.13
C VAL A 300 41.23 -3.38 14.14
N THR A 301 42.24 -2.55 13.91
CA THR A 301 42.46 -1.34 14.71
C THR A 301 41.56 -0.20 14.23
N ARG A 302 41.21 0.70 15.16
CA ARG A 302 40.28 1.81 14.89
C ARG A 302 40.75 2.74 13.76
N ASP A 303 42.06 2.81 13.54
CA ASP A 303 42.69 3.63 12.50
C ASP A 303 42.47 3.08 11.09
N GLN A 304 42.31 1.76 10.93
CA GLN A 304 41.98 1.13 9.65
C GLN A 304 40.51 1.36 9.24
N PHE A 305 39.60 1.55 10.22
CA PHE A 305 38.17 1.67 9.95
C PHE A 305 37.71 3.13 9.78
N CYS A 306 38.39 4.09 10.42
CA CYS A 306 37.95 5.48 10.41
C CYS A 306 38.53 6.32 9.26
N GLY A 307 39.48 5.78 8.48
CA GLY A 307 40.19 6.52 7.44
C GLY A 307 41.08 7.61 8.06
N SER A 308 42.33 7.66 7.63
CA SER A 308 43.28 8.69 8.04
C SER A 308 42.68 10.07 7.75
N LYS A 309 42.36 10.85 8.79
CA LYS A 309 42.12 12.28 8.62
C LYS A 309 43.45 12.96 8.36
N PHE A 310 43.81 13.10 7.09
CA PHE A 310 44.68 14.14 6.56
C PHE A 310 44.11 14.63 5.24
#